data_AF-A0A2C6JWB7-F1
#
_entry.id   AF-A0A2C6JWB7-F1
#
_cell.length_a   1.000
_cell.length_b   1.000
_cell.length_c   1.000
_cell.angle_alpha   90.00
_cell.angle_beta   90.00
_cell.angle_gamma   90.00
#
_symmetry.space_group_name_H-M   'P 1'
#
loop_
_entity.id
_entity.type
_entity.pdbx_description
1 polymer ?
#
loop_
_entity_poly.entity_id
_entity_poly.type
_entity_poly.pdbx_seq_one_letter_code
_entity_poly.pdbx_strand_id
1 'polypeptide(L)'
;MELISTKKLRIETDHATLGRMLTQKNVMPRLGYWLDKLADFDIEVVYKPGKQNVVADALSRRPDFIGAIVQPKKKGVKLVTEEA
;
A
#
# COMPACT_ATOMS: atom_id res chain seq x y z
N MET A 1 13.44 -18.65 3.50
CA MET A 1 12.50 -17.52 3.39
C MET A 1 13.04 -16.42 4.28
N GLU A 2 13.70 -15.43 3.70
CA GLU A 2 14.29 -14.32 4.45
C GLU A 2 13.16 -13.45 5.01
N LEU A 3 13.10 -13.39 6.34
CA LEU A 3 12.14 -12.59 7.09
C LEU A 3 12.25 -11.11 6.67
N ILE A 4 11.19 -10.60 6.08
CA ILE A 4 10.90 -9.16 5.98
C ILE A 4 10.70 -8.56 7.40
N SER A 5 10.68 -9.41 8.44
CA SER A 5 10.21 -9.12 9.80
C SER A 5 11.18 -8.38 10.74
N THR A 6 12.36 -7.93 10.28
CA THR A 6 13.30 -7.23 11.18
C THR A 6 13.06 -5.72 11.32
N LYS A 7 12.15 -5.11 10.55
CA LYS A 7 11.87 -3.68 10.63
C LYS A 7 10.41 -3.38 10.90
N LYS A 8 10.18 -2.57 11.93
CA LYS A 8 8.88 -2.00 12.24
C LYS A 8 8.39 -1.13 11.10
N LEU A 9 7.18 -1.42 10.60
CA LEU A 9 6.54 -0.71 9.51
C LEU A 9 5.56 0.32 10.07
N ARG A 10 5.77 1.59 9.75
CA ARG A 10 4.83 2.67 10.10
C ARG A 10 3.87 2.90 8.94
N ILE A 11 2.59 2.66 9.17
CA ILE A 11 1.52 2.89 8.19
C ILE A 11 0.77 4.16 8.57
N GLU A 12 0.89 5.19 7.74
CA GLU A 12 0.09 6.41 7.88
C GLU A 12 -1.21 6.26 7.09
N THR A 13 -2.35 6.44 7.75
CA THR A 13 -3.66 6.32 7.12
C THR A 13 -4.59 7.45 7.56
N ASP A 14 -5.42 7.92 6.65
CA ASP A 14 -6.52 8.84 6.94
C ASP A 14 -7.81 8.14 7.38
N HIS A 15 -7.75 6.82 7.57
CA HIS A 15 -8.86 6.00 8.04
C HIS A 15 -8.69 5.63 9.52
N ALA A 16 -9.26 6.46 10.40
CA ALA A 16 -9.23 6.24 11.85
C ALA A 16 -9.83 4.88 12.27
N THR A 17 -10.83 4.38 11.54
CA THR A 17 -11.46 3.08 11.78
C THR A 17 -10.47 1.92 11.61
N LEU A 18 -9.53 2.03 10.67
CA LEU A 18 -8.54 0.99 10.40
C LEU A 18 -7.59 0.78 11.58
N GLY A 19 -7.20 1.87 12.26
CA GLY A 19 -6.43 1.79 13.51
C GLY A 19 -7.19 1.07 14.62
N ARG A 20 -8.50 1.29 14.74
CA ARG A 20 -9.35 0.58 15.73
C ARG A 20 -9.52 -0.90 15.39
N MET A 21 -9.67 -1.26 14.12
CA MET A 21 -9.87 -2.65 13.67
C MET A 21 -8.76 -3.59 14.14
N LEU A 22 -7.51 -3.13 14.20
CA LEU A 22 -6.37 -3.93 14.68
C LEU A 22 -6.49 -4.33 16.16
N THR A 23 -7.26 -3.58 16.94
CA THR A 23 -7.42 -3.80 18.40
C THR A 23 -8.73 -4.50 18.76
N GLN A 24 -9.61 -4.75 17.78
CA GLN A 24 -10.92 -5.34 18.03
C GLN A 24 -10.82 -6.84 18.30
N LYS A 25 -11.44 -7.30 19.39
CA LYS A 25 -11.47 -8.72 19.78
C LYS A 25 -12.38 -9.59 18.92
N ASN A 26 -13.43 -9.01 18.32
CA ASN A 26 -14.38 -9.72 17.48
C ASN A 26 -14.49 -9.00 16.14
N VAL A 27 -14.05 -9.68 15.08
CA VAL A 27 -13.93 -9.15 13.72
C VAL A 27 -14.69 -10.03 12.75
N MET A 28 -15.29 -9.42 11.72
CA MET A 28 -15.93 -10.18 10.66
C MET A 28 -14.92 -11.13 9.99
N PRO A 29 -15.31 -12.32 9.51
CA PRO A 29 -14.37 -13.30 8.95
C PRO A 29 -13.46 -12.75 7.84
N ARG A 30 -14.01 -11.90 6.96
CA ARG A 30 -13.25 -11.23 5.91
C ARG A 30 -12.15 -10.31 6.48
N LEU A 31 -12.45 -9.62 7.57
CA LEU A 31 -11.48 -8.75 8.23
C LEU A 31 -10.44 -9.57 9.00
N GLY A 32 -10.85 -10.68 9.63
CA GLY A 32 -9.94 -11.62 10.28
C GLY A 32 -8.88 -12.18 9.33
N TYR A 33 -9.25 -12.53 8.10
CA TYR A 33 -8.28 -12.95 7.07
C TYR A 33 -7.20 -11.90 6.79
N TRP A 34 -7.59 -10.63 6.69
CA TRP A 34 -6.63 -9.54 6.47
C TRP A 34 -5.77 -9.26 7.69
N LEU A 35 -6.35 -9.35 8.89
CA LEU A 35 -5.60 -9.19 10.14
C LEU A 35 -4.57 -10.30 10.33
N ASP A 36 -4.92 -11.55 10.01
CA ASP A 36 -4.00 -12.68 10.03
C ASP A 36 -2.81 -12.45 9.08
N LYS A 37 -3.08 -11.96 7.86
CA LYS A 37 -2.02 -11.56 6.92
C LYS A 37 -1.14 -10.42 7.40
N LEU A 38 -1.69 -9.49 8.18
CA LEU A 38 -0.95 -8.36 8.72
C LEU A 38 -0.19 -8.72 10.01
N ALA A 39 -0.57 -9.80 10.70
CA ALA A 39 0.04 -10.25 11.95
C ALA A 39 1.51 -10.70 11.76
N ASP A 40 1.89 -11.10 10.54
CA ASP A 40 3.27 -11.46 10.18
C ASP A 40 4.24 -10.25 10.20
N PHE A 41 3.72 -9.02 10.30
CA PHE A 41 4.49 -7.80 10.26
C PHE A 41 4.40 -7.02 11.58
N ASP A 42 5.53 -6.47 12.04
CA ASP A 42 5.55 -5.50 13.14
C ASP A 42 5.06 -4.13 12.64
N ILE A 43 3.75 -3.90 12.67
CA ILE A 43 3.10 -2.71 12.10
C ILE A 43 2.65 -1.75 13.18
N GLU A 44 2.94 -0.46 12.99
CA GLU A 44 2.34 0.65 13.71
C GLU A 44 1.45 1.47 12.78
N VAL A 45 0.14 1.48 13.03
CA VAL A 45 -0.81 2.31 12.29
C VAL A 45 -0.98 3.66 12.98
N VAL A 46 -0.68 4.73 12.26
CA VAL A 46 -0.79 6.11 12.73
C VAL A 46 -1.84 6.84 11.89
N TYR A 47 -2.80 7.46 12.58
CA TYR A 47 -3.77 8.31 11.91
C TYR A 47 -3.13 9.62 11.42
N LYS A 48 -3.35 9.94 10.15
CA LYS A 48 -2.96 11.19 9.51
C LYS A 48 -4.17 11.80 8.83
N PRO A 49 -4.59 13.04 9.17
CA PRO A 49 -5.73 13.67 8.51
C PRO A 49 -5.57 13.68 6.98
N GLY A 50 -6.64 13.40 6.23
CA GLY A 50 -6.59 13.31 4.76
C GLY A 50 -6.00 14.55 4.08
N LYS A 51 -6.21 15.74 4.66
CA LYS A 51 -5.58 17.01 4.20
C LYS A 51 -4.05 17.00 4.22
N GLN A 52 -3.44 16.16 5.06
CA GLN A 52 -1.99 15.98 5.16
C GLN A 52 -1.51 14.75 4.37
N ASN A 53 -2.43 13.86 3.98
CA ASN A 53 -2.12 12.63 3.24
C ASN A 53 -2.05 12.86 1.71
N VAL A 54 -1.67 14.06 1.28
CA VAL A 54 -1.78 14.56 -0.10
C VAL A 54 -1.05 13.68 -1.12
N VAL A 55 0.09 13.10 -0.73
CA VAL A 55 0.91 12.25 -1.62
C VAL A 55 0.20 10.94 -1.91
N ALA A 56 -0.22 10.20 -0.87
CA ALA A 56 -0.91 8.93 -1.05
C ALA A 56 -2.25 9.12 -1.77
N ASP A 57 -2.94 10.19 -1.42
CA ASP A 57 -4.19 10.62 -2.02
C ASP A 57 -4.04 10.92 -3.53
N ALA A 58 -3.05 11.73 -3.93
CA ALA A 58 -2.76 12.02 -5.33
C ALA A 58 -2.38 10.75 -6.12
N LEU A 59 -1.58 9.86 -5.52
CA LEU A 59 -1.22 8.59 -6.14
C LEU A 59 -2.42 7.67 -6.31
N SER A 60 -3.32 7.61 -5.32
CA SER A 60 -4.53 6.78 -5.38
C SER A 60 -5.52 7.23 -6.46
N ARG A 61 -5.49 8.52 -6.81
CA ARG A 61 -6.38 9.14 -7.81
C ARG A 61 -5.77 9.26 -9.19
N ARG A 62 -4.54 8.79 -9.40
CA ARG A 62 -3.89 8.87 -10.71
C ARG A 62 -4.55 7.91 -11.71
N PRO A 63 -5.15 8.43 -12.81
CA PRO A 63 -5.86 7.58 -13.78
C PRO A 63 -4.92 6.71 -14.61
N ASP A 64 -3.67 7.16 -14.78
CA ASP A 64 -2.62 6.45 -15.52
C ASP A 64 -2.09 5.22 -14.77
N PHE A 65 -2.21 5.20 -13.44
CA PHE A 65 -1.86 4.01 -12.65
C PHE A 65 -2.81 2.85 -12.89
N ILE A 66 -4.12 3.09 -13.10
CA ILE A 66 -5.09 2.02 -13.39
C ILE A 66 -4.73 1.29 -14.69
N GLY A 67 -4.27 2.03 -15.70
CA GLY A 67 -3.79 1.46 -16.96
C GLY A 67 -2.45 0.72 -16.85
N ALA A 68 -1.62 1.02 -15.84
CA ALA A 68 -0.31 0.40 -15.65
C ALA A 68 -0.38 -0.97 -14.96
N ILE A 69 -1.36 -1.19 -14.07
CA ILE A 69 -1.57 -2.49 -13.39
C ILE A 69 -2.15 -3.56 -14.33
N VAL A 70 -2.82 -3.13 -15.40
CA VAL A 70 -3.52 -3.99 -16.37
C VAL A 70 -2.71 -4.20 -17.67
N GLN A 71 -1.67 -3.39 -17.92
CA GLN A 71 -0.87 -3.56 -19.14
C GLN A 71 0.14 -4.70 -19.01
N PRO A 72 0.12 -5.72 -19.91
CA PRO A 72 1.20 -6.68 -19.98
C PRO A 72 2.48 -5.93 -20.35
N LYS A 73 3.53 -6.18 -19.56
CA LYS A 73 4.89 -5.61 -19.66
C LYS A 73 5.29 -5.41 -21.13
N LYS A 74 5.22 -4.19 -21.67
CA LYS A 74 5.72 -3.90 -23.01
C LYS A 74 7.24 -4.08 -22.99
N LYS A 75 7.72 -5.02 -23.82
CA LYS A 75 9.15 -5.26 -24.07
C LYS A 75 9.83 -3.96 -24.50
N GLY A 76 11.07 -3.80 -24.02
CA GLY A 76 11.85 -2.56 -24.01
C GLY A 76 11.84 -1.74 -25.31
N VAL A 77 11.73 -0.44 -25.13
CA VAL A 77 12.03 0.56 -26.17
C VAL A 77 13.55 0.60 -26.34
N LYS A 78 14.05 0.20 -27.51
CA LYS A 78 15.42 0.54 -27.93
C LYS A 78 15.44 2.04 -28.23
N LEU A 79 16.18 2.79 -27.42
CA LEU A 79 16.65 4.12 -27.78
C LEU A 79 17.65 3.94 -28.93
N VAL A 80 17.24 4.30 -30.15
CA VAL A 80 18.18 4.58 -31.23
C VAL A 80 18.48 6.07 -31.16
N THR A 81 19.64 6.39 -30.58
CA THR A 81 20.33 7.65 -30.83
C THR A 81 21.25 7.40 -32.02
N GLU A 82 20.99 8.08 -33.14
CA GLU A 82 22.02 8.30 -34.15
C GLU A 82 21.97 9.78 -34.52
N GLU A 83 23.01 10.48 -34.06
CA GLU A 83 23.50 11.73 -34.61
C GLU A 83 24.16 11.45 -35.97
N ALA A 84 23.80 12.21 -37.00
CA ALA A 84 24.65 12.63 -38.12
C ALA A 84 23.91 13.67 -38.96
#